data_AF-M5BQQ0-F1
#
_entry.id   AF-M5BQQ0-F1
#
_cell.length_a   1.000
_cell.length_b   1.000
_cell.length_c   1.000
_cell.angle_alpha   90.00
_cell.angle_beta   90.00
_cell.angle_gamma   90.00
#
_symmetry.space_group_name_H-M   'P 1'
#
loop_
_entity.id
_entity.type
_entity.pdbx_description
1 polymer ?
#
loop_
_entity_poly.entity_id
_entity_poly.type
_entity_poly.pdbx_seq_one_letter_code
_entity_poly.pdbx_strand_id
1 'polypeptide(L)'
;MIRSLFLTPLAIVAASATLAERQSNPGCACGYKDSTGAVWREAIVSDFTATAGAEAVLAQNFKKFDYPEPHLNEPYNMSYTTANVYPYNYGLGLKTSAHSGSGSVQTAGIRTLREDIKYGSFRMRATVPSVPGVCFGFFTYKHDEVPPQEADIEFLSWEEDYYQRVHHTNQPGTLNGDVDPNASKSIVIPGADFTEFHEHRLDWLPSSSKYYYDGALKSVRTS
;
A
#
# COMPACT_ATOMS: atom_id res chain seq x y z
N MET A 1 -21.44 27.76 42.09
CA MET A 1 -21.59 26.46 41.41
C MET A 1 -20.53 26.37 40.33
N ILE A 2 -19.42 25.69 40.60
CA ILE A 2 -18.34 25.46 39.61
C ILE A 2 -18.56 24.06 39.07
N ARG A 3 -18.94 23.96 37.79
CA ARG A 3 -19.04 22.67 37.08
C ARG A 3 -17.65 22.30 36.60
N SER A 4 -16.97 21.42 37.33
CA SER A 4 -15.75 20.76 36.86
C SER A 4 -16.12 19.81 35.72
N LEU A 5 -15.71 20.13 34.49
CA LEU A 5 -15.70 19.15 33.40
C LEU A 5 -14.54 18.18 33.66
N PHE A 6 -14.88 16.93 33.98
CA PHE A 6 -13.93 15.83 33.88
C PHE A 6 -13.77 15.50 32.39
N LEU A 7 -12.62 15.85 31.82
CA LEU A 7 -12.17 15.25 30.57
C LEU A 7 -11.74 13.82 30.87
N THR A 8 -12.60 12.86 30.56
CA THR A 8 -12.19 11.46 30.42
C THR A 8 -11.21 11.37 29.25
N PRO A 9 -9.97 10.90 29.45
CA PRO A 9 -9.08 10.63 28.33
C PRO A 9 -9.72 9.49 27.53
N LEU A 10 -10.13 9.79 26.30
CA LEU A 10 -10.51 8.77 25.33
C LEU A 10 -9.22 8.01 25.03
N ALA A 11 -9.06 6.83 25.62
CA ALA A 11 -8.00 5.92 25.25
C ALA A 11 -8.26 5.52 23.79
N ILE A 12 -7.52 6.14 22.86
CA ILE A 12 -7.43 5.66 21.49
C ILE A 12 -6.71 4.32 21.59
N VAL A 13 -7.50 3.24 21.61
CA VAL A 13 -6.99 1.91 21.35
C VAL A 13 -6.61 1.95 19.88
N ALA A 14 -5.34 2.28 19.59
CA ALA A 14 -4.76 1.94 18.31
C ALA A 14 -4.96 0.43 18.18
N ALA A 15 -5.88 0.01 17.32
CA ALA A 15 -5.96 -1.37 16.90
C ALA A 15 -4.67 -1.61 16.13
N SER A 16 -3.60 -1.95 16.85
CA SER A 16 -2.41 -2.53 16.27
C SER A 16 -2.91 -3.76 15.54
N ALA A 17 -2.96 -3.68 14.21
CA ALA A 17 -3.23 -4.82 13.37
C ALA A 17 -2.23 -5.90 13.79
N THR A 18 -2.73 -6.88 14.54
CA THR A 18 -1.90 -7.91 15.12
C THR A 18 -1.20 -8.61 13.97
N LEU A 19 0.13 -8.47 13.97
CA LEU A 19 1.04 -9.20 13.11
C LEU A 19 0.63 -10.66 13.08
N ALA A 20 0.54 -11.23 11.88
CA ALA A 20 0.03 -12.57 11.64
C ALA A 20 0.71 -13.58 12.58
N GLU A 21 -0.06 -14.13 13.51
CA GLU A 21 0.46 -15.11 14.45
C GLU A 21 0.74 -16.40 13.68
N ARG A 22 1.98 -16.90 13.77
CA ARG A 22 2.33 -18.21 13.23
C ARG A 22 1.56 -19.25 14.03
N GLN A 23 0.68 -20.01 13.38
CA GLN A 23 -0.12 -21.00 14.09
C GLN A 23 0.80 -22.12 14.58
N SER A 24 0.98 -22.23 15.90
CA SER A 24 1.75 -23.29 16.53
C SER A 24 0.85 -24.47 16.89
N ASN A 25 0.98 -25.58 16.17
CA ASN A 25 0.53 -26.90 16.62
C ASN A 25 1.79 -27.73 16.91
N PRO A 26 1.93 -28.45 18.05
CA PRO A 26 3.16 -29.17 18.43
C PRO A 26 3.66 -30.28 17.47
N GLY A 27 3.04 -30.45 16.30
CA GLY A 27 3.48 -31.38 15.26
C GLY A 27 3.39 -30.86 13.82
N CYS A 28 3.03 -29.58 13.59
CA CYS A 28 2.97 -29.02 12.24
C CYS A 28 3.12 -27.48 12.26
N ALA A 29 3.99 -26.94 11.40
CA ALA A 29 4.09 -25.50 11.16
C ALA A 29 2.88 -25.05 10.32
N CYS A 30 1.79 -24.63 10.98
CA CYS A 30 0.50 -24.40 10.34
C CYS A 30 0.39 -22.98 9.74
N GLY A 31 1.39 -22.52 8.98
CA GLY A 31 1.33 -21.21 8.32
C GLY A 31 1.06 -20.01 9.25
N TYR A 32 0.54 -18.94 8.66
CA TYR A 32 0.23 -17.65 9.28
C TYR A 32 -1.25 -17.37 9.09
N LYS A 33 -1.99 -17.16 10.19
CA LYS A 33 -3.41 -16.87 10.12
C LYS A 33 -3.64 -15.36 10.12
N ASP A 34 -4.51 -14.87 9.24
CA ASP A 34 -4.88 -13.46 9.22
C ASP A 34 -6.18 -13.17 10.00
N SER A 35 -6.56 -11.89 10.09
CA SER A 35 -7.76 -11.44 10.82
C SER A 35 -9.09 -11.95 10.25
N THR A 36 -9.10 -12.46 9.01
CA THR A 36 -10.28 -13.11 8.40
C THR A 36 -10.30 -14.62 8.64
N GLY A 37 -9.22 -15.15 9.20
CA GLY A 37 -9.01 -16.57 9.44
C GLY A 37 -8.42 -17.35 8.27
N ALA A 38 -8.06 -16.68 7.18
CA ALA A 38 -7.31 -17.31 6.09
C ALA A 38 -5.91 -17.69 6.57
N VAL A 39 -5.38 -18.80 6.05
CA VAL A 39 -4.07 -19.34 6.41
C VAL A 39 -3.11 -19.22 5.23
N TRP A 40 -1.96 -18.61 5.48
CA TRP A 40 -0.92 -18.31 4.51
C TRP A 40 0.35 -19.13 4.80
N ARG A 41 1.04 -19.61 3.77
CA ARG A 41 2.24 -20.45 3.96
C ARG A 41 3.41 -19.67 4.58
N GLU A 42 3.58 -18.43 4.14
CA GLU A 42 4.73 -17.58 4.43
C GLU A 42 4.29 -16.16 4.76
N ALA A 43 5.16 -15.42 5.44
CA ALA A 43 4.94 -14.02 5.76
C ALA A 43 6.26 -13.24 5.65
N ILE A 44 6.16 -12.03 5.11
CA ILE A 44 7.18 -10.99 5.23
C ILE A 44 6.54 -9.90 6.10
N VAL A 45 7.22 -9.52 7.17
CA VAL A 45 6.77 -8.48 8.10
C VAL A 45 7.93 -7.51 8.31
N SER A 46 7.64 -6.22 8.15
CA SER A 46 8.58 -5.14 8.43
C SER A 46 7.82 -3.93 8.93
N ASP A 47 8.24 -3.38 10.06
CA ASP A 47 7.84 -2.05 10.53
C ASP A 47 8.90 -0.98 10.19
N PHE A 48 9.98 -1.39 9.51
CA PHE A 48 11.14 -0.57 9.16
C PHE A 48 11.83 0.08 10.38
N THR A 49 11.66 -0.50 11.57
CA THR A 49 12.36 -0.09 12.79
C THR A 49 13.50 -1.05 13.11
N ALA A 50 14.70 -0.50 13.31
CA ALA A 50 15.80 -1.21 13.95
C ALA A 50 16.90 -0.21 14.36
N THR A 51 17.74 -0.60 15.31
CA THR A 51 18.94 0.16 15.68
C THR A 51 19.88 0.41 14.49
N ALA A 52 19.92 -0.53 13.54
CA ALA A 52 20.71 -0.39 12.31
C ALA A 52 20.10 0.59 11.28
N GLY A 53 18.89 1.12 11.54
CA GLY A 53 18.18 2.05 10.67
C GLY A 53 17.21 1.39 9.69
N ALA A 54 16.24 2.16 9.20
CA ALA A 54 15.16 1.70 8.32
C ALA A 54 15.67 1.04 7.02
N GLU A 55 16.77 1.55 6.45
CA GLU A 55 17.35 1.00 5.23
C GLU A 55 17.94 -0.40 5.42
N ALA A 56 18.53 -0.67 6.59
CA ALA A 56 19.06 -2.00 6.90
C ALA A 56 17.94 -3.02 7.05
N VAL A 57 16.78 -2.62 7.60
CA VAL A 57 15.58 -3.47 7.68
C VAL A 57 14.97 -3.69 6.30
N LEU A 58 14.84 -2.62 5.52
CA LEU A 58 14.33 -2.66 4.15
C LEU A 58 15.08 -3.70 3.31
N ALA A 59 16.42 -3.68 3.37
CA ALA A 59 17.28 -4.55 2.56
C ALA A 59 17.11 -6.05 2.85
N GLN A 60 16.46 -6.44 3.95
CA GLN A 60 16.22 -7.85 4.28
C GLN A 60 15.20 -8.51 3.35
N ASN A 61 14.19 -7.75 2.92
CA ASN A 61 13.05 -8.29 2.18
C ASN A 61 12.64 -7.46 0.96
N PHE A 62 13.22 -6.27 0.78
CA PHE A 62 12.86 -5.34 -0.27
C PHE A 62 14.12 -4.77 -0.95
N LYS A 63 13.96 -4.33 -2.20
CA LYS A 63 14.94 -3.51 -2.91
C LYS A 63 14.31 -2.20 -3.39
N LYS A 64 15.13 -1.16 -3.41
CA LYS A 64 14.76 0.16 -3.94
C LYS A 64 14.76 0.11 -5.48
N PHE A 65 13.90 0.91 -6.09
CA PHE A 65 13.94 1.17 -7.52
C PHE A 65 15.04 2.17 -7.87
N ASP A 66 15.67 1.95 -9.01
CA ASP A 66 16.75 2.78 -9.53
C ASP A 66 16.80 2.66 -11.06
N TYR A 67 15.81 3.23 -11.73
CA TYR A 67 15.68 3.18 -13.18
C TYR A 67 14.79 4.31 -13.71
N PRO A 68 15.00 4.75 -14.97
CA PRO A 68 14.10 5.70 -15.63
C PRO A 68 12.78 5.01 -16.01
N GLU A 69 11.68 5.76 -15.90
CA GLU A 69 10.35 5.33 -16.35
C GLU A 69 9.80 6.38 -17.33
N PRO A 70 10.02 6.19 -18.64
CA PRO A 70 9.52 7.11 -19.65
C PRO A 70 8.00 6.93 -19.85
N HIS A 71 7.27 8.03 -19.87
CA HIS A 71 5.84 8.05 -20.16
C HIS A 71 5.60 8.79 -21.47
N LEU A 72 5.02 8.10 -22.45
CA LEU A 72 4.87 8.65 -23.81
C LEU A 72 3.74 9.68 -23.93
N ASN A 73 2.74 9.62 -23.05
CA ASN A 73 1.53 10.45 -23.12
C ASN A 73 1.32 11.33 -21.88
N GLU A 74 2.34 11.46 -21.03
CA GLU A 74 2.28 12.27 -19.81
C GLU A 74 3.15 13.52 -19.94
N PRO A 75 2.82 14.62 -19.23
CA PRO A 75 3.58 15.86 -19.31
C PRO A 75 5.06 15.73 -18.91
N TYR A 76 5.37 14.74 -18.07
CA TYR A 76 6.72 14.52 -17.55
C TYR A 76 7.05 13.03 -17.49
N ASN A 77 8.27 12.68 -17.90
CA ASN A 77 8.86 11.37 -17.58
C ASN A 77 9.15 11.28 -16.08
N MET A 78 9.23 10.05 -15.57
CA MET A 78 9.64 9.77 -14.20
C MET A 78 10.99 9.06 -14.16
N SER A 79 11.66 9.13 -13.02
CA SER A 79 12.84 8.31 -12.75
C SER A 79 12.84 7.93 -11.28
N TYR A 80 12.91 6.64 -10.99
CA TYR A 80 13.13 6.18 -9.63
C TYR A 80 14.57 6.40 -9.23
N THR A 81 14.78 6.89 -8.01
CA THR A 81 16.10 7.02 -7.42
C THR A 81 16.10 6.48 -6.00
N THR A 82 17.14 5.71 -5.67
CA THR A 82 17.35 5.18 -4.32
C THR A 82 17.47 6.27 -3.25
N ALA A 83 17.86 7.50 -3.63
CA ALA A 83 17.98 8.65 -2.73
C ALA A 83 16.62 9.19 -2.23
N ASN A 84 15.53 8.84 -2.92
CA ASN A 84 14.18 9.22 -2.51
C ASN A 84 13.51 8.19 -1.59
N VAL A 85 14.23 7.12 -1.21
CA VAL A 85 13.86 6.19 -0.14
C VAL A 85 14.77 6.45 1.05
N TYR A 86 14.20 6.92 2.17
CA TYR A 86 14.96 7.46 3.31
C TYR A 86 14.31 7.08 4.65
N PRO A 87 15.06 7.06 5.77
CA PRO A 87 14.46 6.93 7.09
C PRO A 87 13.52 8.10 7.38
N TYR A 88 12.30 7.81 7.85
CA TYR A 88 11.31 8.83 8.19
C TYR A 88 10.63 8.48 9.50
N ASN A 89 10.77 9.34 10.52
CA ASN A 89 10.35 9.06 11.90
C ASN A 89 10.87 7.69 12.37
N TYR A 90 9.97 6.80 12.79
CA TYR A 90 10.26 5.42 13.17
C TYR A 90 9.92 4.45 12.04
N GLY A 91 10.11 4.84 10.77
CA GLY A 91 9.79 4.00 9.64
C GLY A 91 10.51 4.44 8.37
N LEU A 92 9.85 4.23 7.24
CA LEU A 92 10.40 4.48 5.91
C LEU A 92 9.63 5.59 5.20
N GLY A 93 10.36 6.54 4.62
CA GLY A 93 9.83 7.58 3.76
C GLY A 93 10.14 7.29 2.29
N LEU A 94 9.14 7.47 1.44
CA LEU A 94 9.27 7.56 -0.01
C LEU A 94 8.85 8.98 -0.41
N LYS A 95 9.57 9.61 -1.35
CA LYS A 95 9.22 10.96 -1.81
C LYS A 95 9.30 11.11 -3.33
N THR A 96 8.51 12.05 -3.82
CA THR A 96 8.69 12.64 -5.14
C THR A 96 9.34 14.01 -4.96
N SER A 97 10.45 14.24 -5.65
CA SER A 97 11.11 15.55 -5.65
C SER A 97 10.33 16.52 -6.52
N ALA A 98 10.28 17.80 -6.13
CA ALA A 98 9.73 18.85 -6.98
C ALA A 98 10.41 18.82 -8.36
N HIS A 99 9.64 19.02 -9.42
CA HIS A 99 10.19 19.06 -10.78
C HIS A 99 11.16 20.24 -10.92
N SER A 100 12.34 19.98 -11.47
CA SER A 100 13.40 20.99 -11.65
C SER A 100 13.12 21.96 -12.81
N GLY A 101 11.99 21.85 -13.50
CA GLY A 101 11.68 22.61 -14.73
C GLY A 101 12.31 22.01 -16.00
N SER A 102 13.13 20.96 -15.87
CA SER A 102 13.67 20.18 -16.97
C SER A 102 13.96 18.74 -16.52
N GLY A 103 14.03 17.80 -17.46
CA GLY A 103 14.27 16.38 -17.19
C GLY A 103 13.09 15.65 -16.56
N SER A 104 13.36 14.44 -16.05
CA SER A 104 12.36 13.59 -15.39
C SER A 104 12.08 14.02 -13.96
N VAL A 105 10.83 13.86 -13.52
CA VAL A 105 10.45 13.95 -12.11
C VAL A 105 11.11 12.78 -11.36
N GLN A 106 11.84 13.08 -10.28
CA GLN A 106 12.52 12.06 -9.48
C GLN A 106 11.56 11.53 -8.42
N THR A 107 11.35 10.22 -8.39
CA THR A 107 10.40 9.54 -7.50
C THR A 107 11.06 8.35 -6.77
N ALA A 108 10.30 7.64 -5.95
CA ALA A 108 10.74 6.50 -5.18
C ALA A 108 9.79 5.31 -5.35
N GLY A 109 10.35 4.13 -5.23
CA GLY A 109 9.60 2.88 -5.18
C GLY A 109 10.46 1.80 -4.55
N ILE A 110 9.79 0.83 -3.95
CA ILE A 110 10.40 -0.37 -3.39
C ILE A 110 9.59 -1.58 -3.85
N ARG A 111 10.24 -2.73 -3.99
CA ARG A 111 9.54 -4.01 -4.19
C ARG A 111 10.13 -5.10 -3.34
N THR A 112 9.36 -6.14 -3.10
CA THR A 112 9.84 -7.36 -2.47
C THR A 112 11.02 -7.95 -3.25
N LEU A 113 11.97 -8.57 -2.53
CA LEU A 113 13.01 -9.39 -3.14
C LEU A 113 12.43 -10.70 -3.69
N ARG A 114 11.36 -11.20 -3.07
CA ARG A 114 10.58 -12.34 -3.57
C ARG A 114 9.75 -11.93 -4.78
N GLU A 115 9.80 -12.78 -5.80
CA GLU A 115 9.02 -12.66 -7.06
C GLU A 115 8.06 -13.84 -7.26
N ASP A 116 8.06 -14.81 -6.34
CA ASP A 116 7.27 -16.05 -6.35
C ASP A 116 6.03 -15.97 -5.44
N ILE A 117 5.47 -14.76 -5.25
CA ILE A 117 4.27 -14.55 -4.44
C ILE A 117 3.05 -14.70 -5.34
N LYS A 118 2.21 -15.70 -5.05
CA LYS A 118 0.92 -15.89 -5.69
C LYS A 118 -0.17 -15.98 -4.64
N TYR A 119 -1.10 -15.04 -4.69
CA TYR A 119 -2.11 -14.80 -3.66
C TYR A 119 -1.51 -14.41 -2.31
N GLY A 120 -2.30 -13.69 -1.53
CA GLY A 120 -1.82 -13.19 -0.25
C GLY A 120 -2.75 -12.16 0.36
N SER A 121 -2.43 -11.80 1.60
CA SER A 121 -2.99 -10.66 2.29
C SER A 121 -1.87 -9.64 2.50
N PHE A 122 -1.90 -8.56 1.73
CA PHE A 122 -0.90 -7.51 1.69
C PHE A 122 -1.42 -6.31 2.49
N ARG A 123 -0.60 -5.79 3.40
CA ARG A 123 -0.97 -4.67 4.28
C ARG A 123 0.11 -3.62 4.24
N MET A 124 -0.31 -2.36 4.25
CA MET A 124 0.55 -1.25 4.61
C MET A 124 -0.11 -0.41 5.69
N ARG A 125 0.71 0.15 6.58
CA ARG A 125 0.30 1.24 7.46
C ARG A 125 1.07 2.48 7.06
N ALA A 126 0.39 3.44 6.46
CA ALA A 126 1.03 4.57 5.79
C ALA A 126 0.21 5.85 5.93
N THR A 127 0.84 6.99 5.64
CA THR A 127 0.22 8.30 5.49
C THR A 127 0.28 8.71 4.02
N VAL A 128 -0.81 9.20 3.47
CA VAL A 128 -0.91 9.74 2.10
C VAL A 128 -0.36 11.17 2.07
N PRO A 129 0.45 11.54 1.05
CA PRO A 129 0.99 12.89 0.91
C PRO A 129 -0.12 13.92 0.67
N SER A 130 -0.02 15.07 1.34
CA SER A 130 -0.96 16.20 1.18
C SER A 130 -0.59 17.18 0.08
N VAL A 131 0.60 17.04 -0.53
CA VAL A 131 1.05 17.90 -1.62
C VAL A 131 0.37 17.46 -2.92
N PRO A 132 -0.39 18.33 -3.60
CA PRO A 132 -1.08 17.96 -4.84
C PRO A 132 -0.12 17.53 -5.96
N GLY A 133 -0.57 16.57 -6.77
CA GLY A 133 0.12 16.17 -8.01
C GLY A 133 1.02 14.94 -7.91
N VAL A 134 0.85 14.09 -6.89
CA VAL A 134 1.54 12.80 -6.78
C VAL A 134 0.54 11.64 -6.67
N CYS A 135 0.92 10.48 -7.20
CA CYS A 135 0.25 9.22 -6.92
C CYS A 135 1.06 8.48 -5.85
N PHE A 136 0.40 8.04 -4.78
CA PHE A 136 0.95 7.06 -3.86
C PHE A 136 0.27 5.71 -4.15
N GLY A 137 1.05 4.72 -4.57
CA GLY A 137 0.57 3.38 -4.89
C GLY A 137 1.07 2.31 -3.94
N PHE A 138 0.22 1.34 -3.64
CA PHE A 138 0.56 0.07 -3.02
C PHE A 138 -0.13 -1.07 -3.78
N PHE A 139 0.66 -1.89 -4.47
CA PHE A 139 0.14 -2.77 -5.50
C PHE A 139 0.90 -4.09 -5.60
N THR A 140 0.25 -5.09 -6.19
CA THR A 140 0.91 -6.30 -6.70
C THR A 140 1.16 -6.15 -8.19
N TYR A 141 2.30 -6.62 -8.69
CA TYR A 141 2.63 -6.50 -10.12
C TYR A 141 3.30 -7.76 -10.66
N LYS A 142 2.78 -8.26 -11.78
CA LYS A 142 3.33 -9.41 -12.52
C LYS A 142 3.49 -9.06 -14.00
N HIS A 143 4.74 -8.77 -14.38
CA HIS A 143 5.11 -8.29 -15.72
C HIS A 143 5.22 -9.36 -16.81
N ASP A 144 5.45 -10.62 -16.43
CA ASP A 144 5.75 -11.73 -17.34
C ASP A 144 4.51 -12.40 -17.93
N GLU A 145 3.31 -11.96 -17.54
CA GLU A 145 2.05 -12.35 -18.16
C GLU A 145 1.65 -11.39 -19.28
N VAL A 146 0.88 -11.88 -20.24
CA VAL A 146 0.34 -11.04 -21.34
C VAL A 146 -1.18 -11.21 -21.37
N PRO A 147 -1.95 -10.17 -21.03
CA PRO A 147 -1.52 -8.88 -20.45
C PRO A 147 -0.95 -9.00 -19.01
N PRO A 148 -0.16 -8.01 -18.54
CA PRO A 148 0.36 -8.01 -17.17
C PRO A 148 -0.79 -7.97 -16.16
N GLN A 149 -0.56 -8.60 -15.01
CA GLN A 149 -1.54 -8.66 -13.92
C GLN A 149 -1.13 -7.75 -12.78
N GLU A 150 -2.07 -6.96 -12.29
CA GLU A 150 -1.82 -6.02 -11.21
C GLU A 150 -3.10 -5.73 -10.42
N ALA A 151 -2.93 -5.37 -9.15
CA ALA A 151 -4.01 -5.02 -8.25
C ALA A 151 -3.53 -3.92 -7.31
N ASP A 152 -4.31 -2.85 -7.22
CA ASP A 152 -3.82 -1.52 -6.85
C ASP A 152 -4.62 -0.93 -5.68
N ILE A 153 -3.90 -0.26 -4.78
CA ILE A 153 -4.42 0.75 -3.87
C ILE A 153 -3.69 2.04 -4.19
N GLU A 154 -4.40 2.99 -4.81
CA GLU A 154 -3.82 4.26 -5.28
C GLU A 154 -4.50 5.47 -4.65
N PHE A 155 -3.70 6.47 -4.33
CA PHE A 155 -4.16 7.76 -3.79
C PHE A 155 -3.63 8.87 -4.67
N LEU A 156 -4.53 9.73 -5.14
CA LEU A 156 -4.18 10.85 -6.00
C LEU A 156 -4.28 12.14 -5.18
N SER A 157 -3.13 12.70 -4.80
CA SER A 157 -3.11 13.87 -3.90
C SER A 157 -3.65 15.16 -4.52
N TRP A 158 -3.95 15.16 -5.83
CA TRP A 158 -4.58 16.29 -6.51
C TRP A 158 -6.10 16.35 -6.31
N GLU A 159 -6.72 15.24 -5.89
CA GLU A 159 -8.17 15.18 -5.67
C GLU A 159 -8.56 15.98 -4.42
N GLU A 160 -9.68 16.71 -4.47
CA GLU A 160 -10.11 17.59 -3.36
C GLU A 160 -10.33 16.82 -2.04
N ASP A 161 -10.78 15.57 -2.14
CA ASP A 161 -11.04 14.66 -1.04
C ASP A 161 -10.01 13.52 -0.95
N TYR A 162 -8.76 13.75 -1.39
CA TYR A 162 -7.66 12.77 -1.35
C TYR A 162 -7.44 12.14 0.05
N TYR A 163 -7.76 12.86 1.12
CA TYR A 163 -7.65 12.39 2.51
C TYR A 163 -8.68 11.30 2.86
N GLN A 164 -9.64 11.02 1.99
CA GLN A 164 -10.64 9.97 2.20
C GLN A 164 -11.02 9.23 0.91
N ARG A 165 -10.35 9.52 -0.21
CA ARG A 165 -10.58 8.89 -1.51
C ARG A 165 -9.43 7.98 -1.91
N VAL A 166 -9.77 6.75 -2.28
CA VAL A 166 -8.83 5.72 -2.72
C VAL A 166 -9.33 5.10 -4.01
N HIS A 167 -8.42 4.75 -4.91
CA HIS A 167 -8.71 4.02 -6.14
C HIS A 167 -8.26 2.58 -5.96
N HIS A 168 -9.21 1.66 -6.13
CA HIS A 168 -8.95 0.22 -6.11
C HIS A 168 -9.09 -0.30 -7.53
N THR A 169 -7.98 -0.77 -8.11
CA THR A 169 -7.92 -1.20 -9.50
C THR A 169 -7.43 -2.64 -9.62
N ASN A 170 -7.96 -3.40 -10.57
CA ASN A 170 -7.39 -4.64 -11.06
C ASN A 170 -7.01 -4.42 -12.53
N GLN A 171 -5.74 -4.62 -12.85
CA GLN A 171 -5.23 -4.60 -14.22
C GLN A 171 -5.07 -6.04 -14.74
N PRO A 172 -5.37 -6.29 -16.03
CA PRO A 172 -5.63 -5.29 -17.06
C PRO A 172 -7.05 -4.73 -16.95
N GLY A 173 -7.19 -3.42 -17.10
CA GLY A 173 -8.48 -2.74 -17.09
C GLY A 173 -9.37 -3.01 -18.30
N THR A 174 -9.02 -4.03 -19.09
CA THR A 174 -9.72 -4.42 -20.31
C THR A 174 -10.08 -5.90 -20.28
N LEU A 175 -11.33 -6.22 -20.60
CA LEU A 175 -11.82 -7.58 -20.80
C LEU A 175 -12.24 -7.74 -22.26
N ASN A 176 -11.63 -8.71 -22.97
CA ASN A 176 -11.89 -8.97 -24.40
C ASN A 176 -11.67 -7.75 -25.33
N GLY A 177 -10.79 -6.81 -24.93
CA GLY A 177 -10.48 -5.61 -25.70
C GLY A 177 -11.35 -4.39 -25.35
N ASP A 178 -12.40 -4.56 -24.53
CA ASP A 178 -13.22 -3.48 -24.02
C ASP A 178 -12.79 -3.09 -22.60
N VAL A 179 -12.94 -1.81 -22.24
CA VAL A 179 -12.70 -1.35 -20.86
C VAL A 179 -13.66 -2.08 -19.92
N ASP A 180 -13.13 -2.77 -18.91
CA ASP A 180 -13.96 -3.35 -17.86
C ASP A 180 -14.37 -2.24 -16.87
N PRO A 181 -15.65 -1.85 -16.81
CA PRO A 181 -16.11 -0.83 -15.87
C PRO A 181 -15.95 -1.26 -14.39
N ASN A 182 -15.66 -2.53 -14.13
CA ASN A 182 -15.38 -3.05 -12.80
C ASN A 182 -13.88 -3.12 -12.47
N ALA A 183 -12.99 -2.89 -13.44
CA ALA A 183 -11.56 -2.96 -13.21
C ALA A 183 -11.11 -1.93 -12.17
N SER A 184 -11.60 -0.69 -12.27
CA SER A 184 -11.26 0.38 -11.33
C SER A 184 -12.49 0.92 -10.59
N LYS A 185 -12.31 1.23 -9.30
CA LYS A 185 -13.28 1.97 -8.50
C LYS A 185 -12.60 3.05 -7.66
N SER A 186 -13.05 4.28 -7.85
CA SER A 186 -12.84 5.36 -6.89
C SER A 186 -13.83 5.25 -5.73
N ILE A 187 -13.31 5.16 -4.51
CA ILE A 187 -14.08 4.95 -3.28
C ILE A 187 -13.79 6.10 -2.32
N VAL A 188 -14.84 6.82 -1.91
CA VAL A 188 -14.79 7.72 -0.76
C VAL A 188 -15.12 6.92 0.50
N ILE A 189 -14.30 7.02 1.54
CA ILE A 189 -14.50 6.37 2.83
C ILE A 189 -14.89 7.44 3.87
N PRO A 190 -16.19 7.63 4.16
CA PRO A 190 -16.61 8.69 5.08
C PRO A 190 -15.98 8.56 6.46
N GLY A 191 -15.38 9.65 6.94
CA GLY A 191 -14.74 9.72 8.25
C GLY A 191 -13.33 9.11 8.30
N ALA A 192 -12.77 8.69 7.17
CA ALA A 192 -11.35 8.37 7.07
C ALA A 192 -10.49 9.63 7.07
N ASP A 193 -9.24 9.46 7.48
CA ASP A 193 -8.18 10.45 7.31
C ASP A 193 -6.90 9.74 6.88
N PHE A 194 -6.64 9.71 5.58
CA PHE A 194 -5.46 9.07 5.02
C PHE A 194 -4.18 9.88 5.26
N THR A 195 -4.26 11.11 5.79
CA THR A 195 -3.07 11.89 6.16
C THR A 195 -2.46 11.43 7.49
N GLU A 196 -3.19 10.61 8.23
CA GLU A 196 -2.73 9.91 9.43
C GLU A 196 -2.38 8.44 9.13
N PHE A 197 -1.66 7.79 10.05
CA PHE A 197 -1.23 6.40 9.84
C PHE A 197 -2.37 5.40 10.06
N HIS A 198 -2.91 4.90 8.96
CA HIS A 198 -3.98 3.89 8.92
C HIS A 198 -3.59 2.64 8.13
N GLU A 199 -4.30 1.52 8.39
CA GLU A 199 -4.08 0.28 7.64
C GLU A 199 -4.87 0.32 6.32
N HIS A 200 -4.16 0.04 5.23
CA HIS A 200 -4.75 -0.37 3.96
C HIS A 200 -4.36 -1.81 3.66
N ARG A 201 -5.32 -2.61 3.19
CA ARG A 201 -5.13 -4.03 2.94
C ARG A 201 -5.72 -4.46 1.60
N LEU A 202 -4.94 -5.24 0.86
CA LEU A 202 -5.33 -5.96 -0.35
C LEU A 202 -5.24 -7.47 -0.06
N ASP A 203 -6.36 -8.18 -0.15
CA ASP A 203 -6.35 -9.64 -0.28
C ASP A 203 -6.45 -10.01 -1.74
N TRP A 204 -5.37 -10.52 -2.31
CA TRP A 204 -5.37 -11.12 -3.64
C TRP A 204 -5.66 -12.60 -3.50
N LEU A 205 -6.85 -13.02 -3.95
CA LEU A 205 -7.37 -14.37 -3.84
C LEU A 205 -7.58 -14.98 -5.24
N PRO A 206 -7.72 -16.32 -5.34
CA PRO A 206 -7.90 -16.99 -6.64
C PRO A 206 -9.03 -16.48 -7.52
N SER A 207 -10.08 -15.89 -6.94
CA SER A 207 -11.26 -15.42 -7.67
C SER A 207 -11.61 -13.96 -7.41
N SER A 208 -10.82 -13.24 -6.62
CA SER A 208 -11.11 -11.84 -6.29
C SER A 208 -9.94 -11.11 -5.66
N SER A 209 -9.93 -9.79 -5.82
CA SER A 209 -9.16 -8.87 -4.97
C SER A 209 -10.11 -8.20 -3.99
N LYS A 210 -9.81 -8.21 -2.69
CA LYS A 210 -10.62 -7.54 -1.65
C LYS A 210 -9.82 -6.45 -0.97
N TYR A 211 -10.44 -5.30 -0.79
CA TYR A 211 -9.79 -4.09 -0.33
C TYR A 211 -10.39 -3.62 0.99
N TYR A 212 -9.55 -3.33 1.98
CA TYR A 212 -9.96 -2.94 3.32
C TYR A 212 -9.22 -1.69 3.78
N TYR A 213 -9.88 -0.95 4.67
CA TYR A 213 -9.32 0.16 5.44
C TYR A 213 -9.67 -0.06 6.90
N ASP A 214 -8.67 -0.05 7.77
CA ASP A 214 -8.77 -0.37 9.21
C ASP A 214 -9.61 -1.63 9.49
N GLY A 215 -9.31 -2.71 8.76
CA GLY A 215 -9.99 -4.00 8.86
C GLY A 215 -11.40 -4.07 8.27
N ALA A 216 -12.00 -2.96 7.87
CA ALA A 216 -13.34 -2.93 7.27
C ALA A 216 -13.29 -3.06 5.75
N LEU A 217 -14.07 -4.00 5.18
CA LEU A 217 -14.16 -4.21 3.73
C LEU A 217 -14.75 -2.98 3.03
N LYS A 218 -14.07 -2.49 2.01
CA LYS A 218 -14.47 -1.30 1.23
C LYS A 218 -14.81 -1.62 -0.21
N SER A 219 -14.11 -2.58 -0.82
CA SER A 219 -14.43 -3.01 -2.18
C SER A 219 -14.00 -4.45 -2.46
N VAL A 220 -14.63 -5.07 -3.46
CA VAL A 220 -14.29 -6.40 -3.99
C VAL A 220 -14.23 -6.31 -5.51
N ARG A 221 -13.15 -6.76 -6.15
CA ARG A 221 -12.97 -6.85 -7.60
C ARG A 221 -12.89 -8.33 -8.01
N THR A 222 -13.53 -8.72 -9.10
CA THR A 222 -13.66 -10.13 -9.55
C THR A 222 -13.34 -10.33 -11.03
N SER A 223 -12.69 -9.35 -11.65
CA SER A 223 -12.27 -9.34 -13.05
C SER A 223 -11.26 -10.45 -13.35
#